data_AF-A0A8I0K7R6-F1
#
_entry.id   AF-A0A8I0K7R6-F1
#
_cell.length_a   1.000
_cell.length_b   1.000
_cell.length_c   1.000
_cell.angle_alpha   90.00
_cell.angle_beta   90.00
_cell.angle_gamma   90.00
#
_symmetry.space_group_name_H-M   'P 1'
#
loop_
_entity.id
_entity.type
_entity.pdbx_description
1 polymer ?
#
loop_
_entity_poly.entity_id
_entity_poly.type
_entity_poly.pdbx_seq_one_letter_code
_entity_poly.pdbx_strand_id
1 'polypeptide(L)'
;GTNVGLNLYDWQLRHTGQWKWQDHNEIQEKVSSYTSNNTYAQMAFPKLNSVVTLGDYFTNNNFFDALPYRGINISSDDRMLPNSM
;
A
#
# COMPACT_ATOMS: atom_id res chain seq x y z
N GLY A 1 -7.67 -10.47 7.00
CA GLY A 1 -6.98 -9.20 6.72
C GLY A 1 -8.01 -8.16 6.33
N THR A 2 -7.88 -6.95 6.83
CA THR A 2 -8.70 -5.78 6.50
C THR A 2 -8.02 -4.97 5.41
N ASN A 3 -8.69 -4.79 4.29
CA ASN A 3 -8.28 -3.89 3.22
C ASN A 3 -9.27 -2.73 3.16
N VAL A 4 -8.78 -1.51 3.36
CA VAL A 4 -9.57 -0.29 3.35
C VAL A 4 -9.01 0.65 2.29
N GLY A 5 -9.89 1.32 1.55
CA GLY A 5 -9.51 2.28 0.53
C GLY A 5 -10.45 3.48 0.52
N LEU A 6 -9.87 4.67 0.34
CA LEU A 6 -10.59 5.91 0.12
C LEU A 6 -10.06 6.56 -1.16
N ASN A 7 -10.94 7.08 -2.00
CA ASN A 7 -10.57 7.86 -3.17
C ASN A 7 -11.16 9.26 -3.04
N LEU A 8 -10.34 10.29 -3.21
CA LEU A 8 -10.76 11.68 -3.14
C LEU A 8 -9.98 12.49 -4.19
N TYR A 9 -10.68 13.00 -5.20
CA TYR A 9 -10.04 13.57 -6.40
C TYR A 9 -9.01 12.59 -6.97
N ASP A 10 -7.79 13.04 -7.23
CA ASP A 10 -6.69 12.22 -7.76
C ASP A 10 -5.99 11.38 -6.68
N TRP A 11 -6.34 11.56 -5.39
CA TRP A 11 -5.73 10.84 -4.28
C TRP A 11 -6.42 9.50 -4.02
N GLN A 12 -5.60 8.48 -3.87
CA GLN A 12 -5.99 7.13 -3.53
C GLN A 12 -5.30 6.72 -2.24
N LEU A 13 -6.03 6.73 -1.13
CA LEU A 13 -5.56 6.20 0.14
C LEU A 13 -5.86 4.71 0.21
N ARG A 14 -4.87 3.91 0.60
CA ARG A 14 -4.97 2.46 0.77
C ARG A 14 -4.37 2.06 2.11
N HIS A 15 -5.05 1.17 2.80
CA HIS A 15 -4.62 0.59 4.06
C HIS A 15 -4.89 -0.92 4.07
N THR A 16 -3.87 -1.70 4.40
CA THR A 16 -3.98 -3.14 4.59
C THR A 16 -3.47 -3.49 5.97
N GLY A 17 -4.27 -4.25 6.71
CA GLY A 17 -3.91 -4.77 8.03
C GLY A 17 -4.52 -6.15 8.29
N GLN A 18 -4.23 -6.71 9.44
CA GLN A 18 -4.74 -8.00 9.88
C GLN A 18 -5.12 -7.95 11.34
N TRP A 19 -6.36 -8.35 11.64
CA TRP A 19 -6.79 -8.62 13.00
C TRP A 19 -6.68 -10.12 13.26
N LYS A 20 -5.98 -10.49 14.34
CA LYS A 20 -5.88 -11.84 14.85
C LYS A 20 -6.66 -11.94 16.16
N TRP A 21 -7.55 -12.91 16.22
CA TRP A 21 -8.26 -13.31 17.43
C TRP A 21 -7.85 -14.72 17.79
N GLN A 22 -7.40 -14.95 19.03
CA GLN A 22 -7.09 -16.28 19.54
C GLN A 22 -7.94 -16.51 20.80
N ASP A 23 -8.92 -17.40 20.69
CA ASP A 23 -9.58 -17.97 21.87
C ASP A 23 -8.71 -19.12 22.40
N HIS A 24 -8.04 -18.91 23.53
CA HIS A 24 -7.41 -20.00 24.28
C HIS A 24 -8.42 -20.56 25.27
N ASN A 25 -8.61 -21.88 25.25
CA ASN A 25 -9.43 -22.54 26.26
C ASN A 25 -8.63 -22.75 27.55
N GLU A 26 -9.30 -22.36 28.64
CA GLU A 26 -9.17 -22.82 30.02
C GLU A 26 -8.29 -22.06 31.02
N ILE A 27 -7.15 -21.42 30.69
CA ILE A 27 -6.32 -20.74 31.73
C ILE A 27 -5.66 -19.39 31.32
N GLN A 28 -5.76 -18.92 30.06
CA GLN A 28 -5.08 -17.68 29.63
C GLN A 28 -5.99 -16.66 28.94
N GLU A 29 -5.66 -15.38 29.11
CA GLU A 29 -6.42 -14.21 28.63
C GLU A 29 -6.73 -14.28 27.13
N LYS A 30 -7.91 -13.79 26.74
CA LYS A 30 -8.27 -13.60 25.33
C LYS A 30 -7.37 -12.55 24.72
N VAL A 31 -6.46 -12.96 23.84
CA VAL A 31 -5.55 -12.04 23.14
C VAL A 31 -6.11 -11.73 21.76
N SER A 32 -6.52 -10.47 21.58
CA SER A 32 -6.80 -9.90 20.26
C SER A 32 -5.66 -8.95 19.89
N SER A 33 -5.07 -9.13 18.70
CA SER A 33 -4.00 -8.25 18.21
C SER A 33 -4.30 -7.75 16.80
N TYR A 34 -4.07 -6.46 16.57
CA TYR A 34 -4.14 -5.85 15.26
C TYR A 34 -2.75 -5.54 14.75
N THR A 35 -2.46 -5.88 13.50
CA THR A 35 -1.20 -5.56 12.82
C THR A 35 -1.51 -4.77 11.56
N SER A 36 -0.95 -3.56 11.45
CA SER A 36 -0.97 -2.78 10.20
C SER A 36 0.16 -3.26 9.30
N ASN A 37 -0.16 -3.70 8.08
CA ASN A 37 0.83 -4.14 7.11
C ASN A 37 1.35 -2.96 6.29
N ASN A 38 0.45 -2.25 5.60
CA ASN A 38 0.83 -1.15 4.70
C ASN A 38 -0.23 -0.06 4.72
N THR A 39 0.21 1.21 4.81
CA THR A 39 -0.63 2.38 4.62
C THR A 39 0.06 3.35 3.67
N TYR A 40 -0.58 3.68 2.56
CA TYR A 40 -0.04 4.63 1.60
C TYR A 40 -1.13 5.45 0.91
N ALA A 41 -0.75 6.65 0.49
CA ALA A 41 -1.53 7.50 -0.39
C ALA A 41 -0.82 7.62 -1.74
N GLN A 42 -1.58 7.53 -2.82
CA GLN A 42 -1.08 7.65 -4.18
C GLN A 42 -1.80 8.76 -4.93
N MET A 43 -1.08 9.46 -5.80
CA MET A 43 -1.65 10.43 -6.73
C MET A 43 -0.94 10.35 -8.08
N ALA A 44 -1.72 10.35 -9.16
CA ALA A 44 -1.17 10.39 -10.52
C ALA A 44 -0.76 11.82 -10.90
N PHE A 45 0.38 11.97 -11.57
CA PHE A 45 0.89 13.21 -12.15
C PHE A 45 1.04 13.05 -13.67
N PRO A 46 -0.04 13.29 -14.45
CA PRO A 46 -0.03 13.09 -15.90
C PRO A 46 1.02 13.90 -16.65
N LYS A 47 1.36 15.11 -16.18
CA LYS A 47 2.41 15.94 -16.79
C LYS A 47 3.78 15.28 -16.83
N LEU A 48 4.04 14.32 -15.94
CA LEU A 48 5.30 13.59 -15.83
C LEU A 48 5.14 12.10 -16.17
N ASN A 49 3.95 11.67 -16.62
CA ASN A 49 3.62 10.25 -16.80
C ASN A 49 4.04 9.40 -15.59
N SER A 50 3.82 9.94 -14.38
CA SER A 50 4.35 9.37 -13.15
C SER A 50 3.30 9.30 -12.06
N VAL A 51 3.46 8.38 -11.12
CA VAL A 51 2.65 8.25 -9.92
C VAL A 51 3.52 8.56 -8.70
N VAL A 52 2.99 9.40 -7.81
CA VAL A 52 3.61 9.70 -6.53
C VAL A 52 2.94 8.87 -5.45
N THR A 53 3.74 8.12 -4.70
CA THR A 53 3.32 7.32 -3.55
C THR A 53 3.95 7.89 -2.28
N LEU A 54 3.15 8.03 -1.22
CA LEU A 54 3.58 8.50 0.09
C LEU A 54 3.10 7.53 1.17
N GLY A 55 4.02 7.00 1.97
CA GLY A 55 3.73 6.06 3.07
C GLY A 55 4.54 4.77 2.98
N ASP A 56 3.93 3.67 3.42
CA ASP A 56 4.52 2.32 3.41
C ASP A 56 4.41 1.69 2.03
N TYR A 57 5.55 1.46 1.38
CA TYR A 57 5.60 0.87 0.06
C TYR A 57 6.80 -0.06 -0.12
N PHE A 58 6.88 -0.71 -1.28
CA PHE A 58 7.94 -1.63 -1.63
C PHE A 58 8.72 -1.12 -2.84
N THR A 59 10.02 -1.42 -2.91
CA THR A 59 10.81 -1.12 -4.10
C THR A 59 10.36 -2.01 -5.25
N ASN A 60 10.61 -1.55 -6.48
CA ASN A 60 10.28 -2.34 -7.66
C ASN A 60 11.23 -3.56 -7.77
N ASN A 61 10.68 -4.71 -8.16
CA ASN A 61 11.40 -5.98 -8.25
C ASN A 61 12.04 -6.23 -9.63
N ASN A 62 12.32 -5.17 -10.40
CA ASN A 62 12.79 -5.34 -11.78
C ASN A 62 14.24 -5.86 -11.87
N PHE A 63 15.08 -5.55 -10.88
CA PHE A 63 16.50 -5.93 -10.88
C PHE A 63 16.97 -6.47 -9.52
N PHE A 64 16.26 -6.16 -8.44
CA PHE A 64 16.61 -6.51 -7.07
C PHE A 64 15.34 -6.89 -6.31
N ASP A 65 15.50 -7.66 -5.23
CA ASP A 65 14.40 -8.01 -4.35
C ASP A 65 13.65 -6.76 -3.84
N ALA A 66 12.33 -6.89 -3.75
CA ALA A 66 11.48 -5.84 -3.21
C ALA A 66 11.75 -5.65 -1.71
N LEU A 67 12.24 -4.46 -1.34
CA LEU A 67 12.48 -4.07 0.04
C LEU A 67 11.35 -3.18 0.53
N PRO A 68 10.80 -3.42 1.74
CA PRO A 68 9.84 -2.51 2.35
C PRO A 68 10.53 -1.22 2.79
N TYR A 69 9.88 -0.09 2.59
CA TYR A 69 10.30 1.21 3.11
C TYR A 69 9.09 2.08 3.43
N ARG A 70 9.34 3.14 4.21
CA ARG A 70 8.37 4.22 4.49
C ARG A 70 8.94 5.53 3.99
N GLY A 71 8.26 6.16 3.03
CA GLY A 71 8.76 7.40 2.46
C GLY A 71 7.95 7.89 1.28
N ILE A 72 8.64 8.58 0.37
CA ILE A 72 8.09 9.12 -0.86
C ILE A 72 8.71 8.38 -2.04
N ASN A 73 7.88 7.99 -2.99
CA ASN A 73 8.30 7.36 -4.23
C ASN A 73 7.64 8.04 -5.41
N ILE A 74 8.42 8.30 -6.44
CA ILE A 74 7.95 8.83 -7.72
C ILE A 74 8.39 7.81 -8.77
N SER A 75 7.42 7.17 -9.41
CA SER A 75 7.67 6.17 -10.44
C SER A 75 6.98 6.57 -11.73
N SER A 76 7.67 6.44 -12.86
CA SER A 76 7.02 6.49 -14.16
C SER A 76 6.05 5.32 -14.31
N ASP A 77 4.95 5.54 -15.03
CA ASP A 77 3.95 4.54 -15.34
C ASP A 77 3.67 4.53 -16.85
N ASP A 78 4.17 3.50 -17.53
CA ASP A 78 4.05 3.35 -18.99
C ASP A 78 2.59 3.22 -19.44
N ARG A 79 1.67 2.85 -18.53
CA ARG A 79 0.22 2.80 -18.82
C ARG A 79 -0.37 4.19 -19.05
N MET A 80 0.36 5.26 -18.70
CA MET A 80 -0.03 6.65 -18.98
C MET A 80 0.39 7.10 -20.39
N LEU A 81 1.19 6.31 -21.11
CA LEU A 81 1.57 6.61 -22.49
C LEU A 81 0.37 6.41 -23.43
N PRO A 82 0.22 7.26 -24.47
CA PRO A 82 -0.83 7.07 -25.47
C PRO A 82 -0.67 5.72 -26.16
N ASN A 83 -1.78 5.00 -26.30
CA ASN A 83 -1.78 3.74 -27.04
C ASN A 83 -1.70 4.06 -28.54
N SER A 84 -0.62 3.65 -29.20
CA SER A 84 -0.46 3.82 -30.65
C SER A 84 -1.18 2.68 -31.37
N MET A 85 -2.45 2.90 -31.72
CA MET A 85 -3.20 2.07 -32.68
C MET A 85 -3.54 2.88 -33.93
#